data_AF-A0A2Z6QXU4-F1
#
_entry.id   AF-A0A2Z6QXU4-F1
#
_cell.length_a   1.000
_cell.length_b   1.000
_cell.length_c   1.000
_cell.angle_alpha   90.00
_cell.angle_beta   90.00
_cell.angle_gamma   90.00
#
_symmetry.space_group_name_H-M   'P 1'
#
loop_
_entity.id
_entity.type
_entity.pdbx_description
1 polymer ?
#
loop_
_entity_poly.entity_id
_entity_poly.type
_entity_poly.pdbx_seq_one_letter_code
_entity_poly.pdbx_strand_id
1 'polypeptide(L)'
;MEIDDLETDDNEVVNTNLETQGSSTTQNKRSSEFASEKDSNKKAKQTRKRIDRNDSPTLKKLIMELTSPESLEDGLSQDPLITLQSSVSEMDVNSLDFLDLYNKIDTAEDNLRRTTHDLLRSYYNFGQAIKQLFDHFRKTCNEDVSNAKVNDRIMNQISVQDKLTETNLRKRKERGKKVFRLFSNVGGIEGIERLKSFNATSILNLSPDDVDFLIVRLNG
;
A
#
# COMPACT_ATOMS: atom_id res chain seq x y z
N MET A 1 -64.62 9.06 23.09
CA MET A 1 -65.65 9.17 22.03
C MET A 1 -64.85 9.45 20.76
N GLU A 2 -64.48 8.41 20.02
CA GLU A 2 -65.23 7.89 18.84
C GLU A 2 -64.75 8.69 17.60
N ILE A 3 -63.75 8.19 16.84
CA ILE A 3 -63.80 7.52 15.49
C ILE A 3 -64.69 8.29 14.47
N ASP A 4 -64.40 8.54 13.18
CA ASP A 4 -63.66 7.93 12.07
C ASP A 4 -63.14 9.07 11.12
N ASP A 5 -62.32 8.94 10.06
CA ASP A 5 -62.39 8.13 8.82
C ASP A 5 -61.01 8.28 8.11
N LEU A 6 -60.30 7.20 7.75
CA LEU A 6 -60.43 6.37 6.54
C LEU A 6 -59.45 6.80 5.42
N GLU A 7 -58.27 6.18 5.39
CA GLU A 7 -57.47 6.01 4.18
C GLU A 7 -57.47 4.53 3.77
N THR A 8 -57.60 4.35 2.46
CA THR A 8 -57.91 3.13 1.73
C THR A 8 -56.72 2.15 1.66
N ASP A 9 -57.00 0.90 2.04
CA ASP A 9 -56.74 -0.36 1.30
C ASP A 9 -56.05 -0.21 -0.08
N ASP A 10 -55.12 -1.05 -0.54
CA ASP A 10 -54.87 -2.42 -0.12
C ASP A 10 -53.66 -3.05 -0.87
N ASN A 11 -53.24 -4.20 -0.34
CA ASN A 11 -52.59 -5.35 -0.99
C ASN A 11 -51.06 -5.47 -1.02
N GLU A 12 -50.52 -5.88 0.13
CA GLU A 12 -49.41 -6.84 0.22
C GLU A 12 -49.94 -8.16 0.81
N VAL A 13 -49.77 -9.29 0.11
CA VAL A 13 -49.99 -10.63 0.68
C VAL A 13 -48.70 -11.42 0.60
N VAL A 14 -48.00 -11.43 1.74
CA VAL A 14 -47.06 -12.47 2.16
C VAL A 14 -47.87 -13.72 2.53
N ASN A 15 -47.37 -14.92 2.22
CA ASN A 15 -47.32 -15.95 3.25
C ASN A 15 -46.29 -17.05 2.98
N THR A 16 -45.42 -17.16 3.96
CA THR A 16 -44.49 -18.24 4.28
C THR A 16 -45.22 -19.55 4.57
N ASN A 17 -44.53 -20.69 4.48
CA ASN A 17 -44.26 -21.52 5.66
C ASN A 17 -43.32 -22.69 5.37
N LEU A 18 -42.46 -22.89 6.37
CA LEU A 18 -41.47 -23.93 6.56
C LEU A 18 -42.08 -25.05 7.44
N GLU A 19 -41.38 -26.19 7.51
CA GLU A 19 -41.41 -27.29 8.50
C GLU A 19 -41.93 -28.66 7.97
N THR A 20 -41.47 -29.86 8.34
CA THR A 20 -40.24 -30.40 8.99
C THR A 20 -40.44 -31.96 9.09
N GLN A 21 -39.35 -32.75 8.93
CA GLN A 21 -39.10 -34.17 9.34
C GLN A 21 -39.69 -35.40 8.61
N GLY A 22 -38.81 -36.40 8.36
CA GLY A 22 -39.15 -37.81 8.07
C GLY A 22 -37.97 -38.64 7.47
N SER A 23 -37.73 -39.85 7.97
CA SER A 23 -36.50 -40.68 7.84
C SER A 23 -36.57 -41.81 6.79
N SER A 24 -35.38 -42.24 6.30
CA SER A 24 -34.96 -43.63 5.91
C SER A 24 -35.09 -44.20 4.47
N THR A 25 -33.91 -44.69 4.00
CA THR A 25 -33.56 -45.88 3.17
C THR A 25 -33.61 -45.92 1.61
N THR A 26 -32.47 -46.38 1.06
CA THR A 26 -32.19 -47.22 -0.13
C THR A 26 -32.32 -46.69 -1.58
N GLN A 27 -31.14 -46.63 -2.22
CA GLN A 27 -30.77 -47.08 -3.58
C GLN A 27 -31.76 -46.87 -4.75
N ASN A 28 -31.36 -46.06 -5.73
CA ASN A 28 -31.26 -46.58 -7.09
C ASN A 28 -30.34 -45.78 -8.03
N LYS A 29 -29.60 -46.56 -8.80
CA LYS A 29 -28.58 -46.25 -9.80
C LYS A 29 -29.28 -45.92 -11.12
N ARG A 30 -28.91 -44.84 -11.83
CA ARG A 30 -28.91 -44.79 -13.30
C ARG A 30 -28.13 -43.58 -13.82
N SER A 31 -27.00 -43.87 -14.45
CA SER A 31 -26.32 -43.03 -15.41
C SER A 31 -27.22 -42.77 -16.62
N SER A 32 -27.19 -41.54 -17.15
CA SER A 32 -27.36 -41.29 -18.57
C SER A 32 -26.63 -40.01 -18.96
N GLU A 33 -25.54 -40.21 -19.68
CA GLU A 33 -24.80 -39.25 -20.49
C GLU A 33 -25.70 -38.78 -21.66
N PHE A 34 -25.70 -37.48 -22.00
CA PHE A 34 -25.59 -36.95 -23.37
C PHE A 34 -25.74 -35.41 -23.40
N ALA A 35 -24.65 -34.78 -23.82
CA ALA A 35 -24.48 -33.57 -24.65
C ALA A 35 -25.53 -32.44 -24.63
N SER A 36 -25.07 -31.20 -24.39
CA SER A 36 -24.80 -30.22 -25.46
C SER A 36 -24.59 -28.82 -24.87
N GLU A 37 -23.40 -28.28 -25.19
CA GLU A 37 -23.04 -26.86 -25.40
C GLU A 37 -23.93 -25.75 -24.82
N LYS A 38 -23.36 -24.91 -23.94
CA LYS A 38 -23.51 -23.45 -24.08
C LYS A 38 -22.48 -22.61 -23.28
N ASP A 39 -21.85 -21.73 -24.05
CA ASP A 39 -21.34 -20.39 -23.74
C ASP A 39 -20.17 -20.24 -22.76
N SER A 40 -18.97 -20.43 -23.32
CA SER A 40 -17.75 -19.77 -22.89
C SER A 40 -17.82 -18.25 -23.15
N ASN A 41 -18.10 -17.47 -22.10
CA ASN A 41 -17.74 -16.04 -22.07
C ASN A 41 -16.88 -15.76 -20.83
N LYS A 42 -15.71 -16.42 -20.75
CA LYS A 42 -14.63 -15.94 -19.89
C LYS A 42 -13.96 -14.75 -20.58
N LYS A 43 -14.36 -13.54 -20.19
CA LYS A 43 -13.56 -12.31 -20.44
C LYS A 43 -12.11 -12.62 -20.08
N ALA A 44 -11.25 -12.69 -21.09
CA ALA A 44 -9.83 -12.83 -20.92
C ALA A 44 -9.34 -11.64 -20.07
N LYS A 45 -9.02 -11.89 -18.81
CA LYS A 45 -8.18 -10.97 -18.03
C LYS A 45 -6.89 -10.86 -18.83
N GLN A 46 -6.65 -9.68 -19.40
CA GLN A 46 -5.33 -9.33 -19.91
C GLN A 46 -4.37 -9.50 -18.75
N THR A 47 -3.68 -10.63 -18.73
CA THR A 47 -2.60 -10.89 -17.79
C THR A 47 -1.48 -10.02 -18.33
N ARG A 48 -1.30 -8.82 -17.76
CA ARG A 48 -0.06 -8.05 -17.97
C ARG A 48 1.07 -9.05 -17.76
N LYS A 49 1.89 -9.29 -18.80
CA LYS A 49 3.10 -10.10 -18.67
C LYS A 49 3.80 -9.64 -17.41
N ARG A 50 3.92 -10.50 -16.39
CA ARG A 50 4.78 -10.21 -15.26
C ARG A 50 6.18 -10.14 -15.85
N ILE A 51 6.72 -8.93 -15.91
CA ILE A 51 8.14 -8.71 -16.21
C ILE A 51 8.90 -9.49 -15.13
N ASP A 52 9.87 -10.29 -15.55
CA ASP A 52 10.76 -10.97 -14.60
C ASP A 52 11.39 -9.90 -13.69
N ARG A 53 11.50 -10.14 -12.38
CA ARG A 53 12.11 -9.18 -11.46
C ARG A 53 13.56 -8.89 -11.84
N ASN A 54 14.25 -9.87 -12.44
CA ASN A 54 15.57 -9.71 -13.01
C ASN A 54 15.62 -8.79 -14.23
N ASP A 55 14.49 -8.50 -14.87
CA ASP A 55 14.38 -7.61 -16.02
C ASP A 55 13.79 -6.24 -15.66
N SER A 56 13.33 -6.06 -14.42
CA SER A 56 12.75 -4.80 -13.97
C SER A 56 13.82 -3.70 -13.90
N PRO A 57 13.73 -2.64 -14.72
CA PRO A 57 14.71 -1.54 -14.70
C PRO A 57 14.69 -0.81 -13.35
N THR A 58 13.52 -0.69 -12.73
CA THR A 58 13.34 -0.09 -11.40
C THR A 58 14.09 -0.87 -10.32
N LEU A 59 13.96 -2.20 -10.29
CA LEU A 59 14.63 -3.01 -9.27
C LEU A 59 16.15 -3.03 -9.50
N LYS A 60 16.61 -3.10 -10.76
CA LYS A 60 18.04 -2.97 -11.10
C LYS A 60 18.63 -1.66 -10.60
N LYS A 61 17.94 -0.54 -10.84
CA LYS A 61 18.39 0.79 -10.41
C LYS A 61 18.38 0.94 -8.88
N LEU A 62 17.39 0.36 -8.20
CA LEU A 62 17.38 0.30 -6.72
C LEU A 62 18.60 -0.45 -6.19
N ILE A 63 18.92 -1.62 -6.75
CA ILE A 63 20.09 -2.39 -6.35
C ILE A 63 21.36 -1.56 -6.54
N MET A 64 21.48 -0.89 -7.69
CA MET A 64 22.63 -0.03 -7.99
C MET A 64 22.78 1.10 -6.96
N GLU A 65 21.73 1.86 -6.67
CA GLU A 65 21.81 2.97 -5.69
C GLU A 65 22.09 2.46 -4.27
N LEU A 66 21.46 1.36 -3.84
CA LEU A 66 21.62 0.82 -2.49
C LEU A 66 23.01 0.17 -2.24
N THR A 67 23.67 -0.30 -3.31
CA THR A 67 25.00 -0.95 -3.26
C THR A 67 26.14 0.00 -3.56
N SER A 68 25.87 1.13 -4.23
CA SER A 68 26.91 2.08 -4.56
C SER A 68 27.51 2.67 -3.28
N PRO A 69 28.84 2.70 -3.13
CA PRO A 69 29.46 3.47 -2.05
C PRO A 69 28.99 4.91 -2.17
N GLU A 70 28.92 5.61 -1.03
CA GLU A 70 28.47 7.00 -0.93
C GLU A 70 29.48 7.90 -1.67
N SER A 71 29.44 7.90 -3.00
CA SER A 71 30.16 8.84 -3.81
C SER A 71 29.37 10.14 -3.76
N LEU A 72 29.98 11.12 -3.09
CA LEU A 72 29.74 12.55 -3.22
C LEU A 72 29.96 12.95 -4.68
N GLU A 73 29.10 12.49 -5.57
CA GLU A 73 28.98 13.02 -6.92
C GLU A 73 27.51 13.13 -7.23
N ASP A 74 27.14 14.39 -7.41
CA ASP A 74 25.87 14.92 -7.84
C ASP A 74 25.61 14.44 -9.27
N GLY A 75 24.43 13.89 -9.49
CA GLY A 75 24.11 13.16 -10.69
C GLY A 75 22.61 13.18 -10.88
N LEU A 76 22.13 14.31 -11.40
CA LEU A 76 20.75 14.55 -11.81
C LEU A 76 20.21 13.34 -12.57
N SER A 77 19.41 12.54 -11.88
CA SER A 77 18.52 11.58 -12.51
C SER A 77 17.13 12.18 -12.49
N GLN A 78 16.75 12.75 -13.63
CA GLN A 78 15.38 13.15 -13.96
C GLN A 78 14.38 12.04 -13.62
N ASP A 79 13.54 12.31 -12.61
CA ASP A 79 12.09 12.36 -12.77
C ASP A 79 11.43 12.78 -11.45
N PRO A 80 10.75 13.94 -11.43
CA PRO A 80 9.52 14.06 -10.67
C PRO A 80 8.39 14.49 -11.59
N LEU A 81 7.60 13.53 -12.05
CA LEU A 81 6.23 13.82 -12.49
C LEU A 81 5.39 14.15 -11.25
N ILE A 82 5.48 15.40 -10.79
CA ILE A 82 4.51 16.01 -9.88
C ILE A 82 3.72 17.01 -10.72
N THR A 83 2.45 16.70 -10.98
CA THR A 83 1.50 17.64 -11.59
C THR A 83 1.20 18.75 -10.57
N LEU A 84 1.99 19.82 -10.59
CA LEU A 84 1.65 21.09 -9.98
C LEU A 84 0.61 21.77 -10.87
N GLN A 85 -0.63 21.90 -10.39
CA GLN A 85 -1.56 22.88 -10.96
C GLN A 85 -1.02 24.27 -10.62
N SER A 86 -0.25 24.84 -11.54
CA SER A 86 0.25 26.21 -11.43
C SER A 86 -0.79 27.18 -11.97
N SER A 87 -1.30 28.07 -11.12
CA SER A 87 -1.88 29.33 -11.58
C SER A 87 -0.72 30.22 -12.03
N VAL A 88 -0.51 30.32 -13.34
CA VAL A 88 0.53 31.18 -13.92
C VAL A 88 0.16 32.62 -13.64
N SER A 89 0.87 33.25 -12.70
CA SER A 89 0.95 34.71 -12.65
C SER A 89 1.93 35.15 -13.72
N GLU A 90 1.52 36.06 -14.61
CA GLU A 90 2.44 36.64 -15.59
C GLU A 90 3.60 37.32 -14.85
N MET A 91 4.84 36.98 -15.24
CA MET A 91 6.05 37.48 -14.59
C MET A 91 6.50 38.75 -15.31
N ASP A 92 6.71 39.84 -14.57
CA ASP A 92 7.23 41.09 -15.14
C ASP A 92 8.64 40.85 -15.68
N VAL A 93 8.80 41.01 -16.99
CA VAL A 93 10.04 40.77 -17.73
C VAL A 93 11.16 41.70 -17.23
N ASN A 94 10.81 42.89 -16.71
CA ASN A 94 11.80 43.84 -16.17
C ASN A 94 12.34 43.42 -14.79
N SER A 95 11.69 42.47 -14.11
CA SER A 95 12.09 41.93 -12.81
C SER A 95 12.65 40.51 -12.92
N LEU A 96 12.93 40.02 -14.14
CA LEU A 96 13.33 38.64 -14.38
C LEU A 96 14.83 38.43 -14.06
N ASP A 97 15.10 37.74 -12.96
CA ASP A 97 16.45 37.32 -12.58
C ASP A 97 16.58 35.80 -12.78
N PHE A 98 17.23 35.40 -13.87
CA PHE A 98 17.44 33.99 -14.20
C PHE A 98 18.36 33.26 -13.22
N LEU A 99 19.30 33.95 -12.57
CA LEU A 99 20.18 33.33 -11.58
C LEU A 99 19.37 33.00 -10.32
N ASP A 100 18.51 33.90 -9.87
CA ASP A 100 17.57 33.63 -8.78
C ASP A 100 16.61 32.48 -9.11
N LEU A 101 16.04 32.46 -10.32
CA LEU A 101 15.19 31.36 -10.78
C LEU A 101 15.92 30.01 -10.80
N TYR A 102 17.16 29.98 -11.30
CA TYR A 102 18.01 28.79 -11.31
C TYR A 102 18.29 28.29 -9.89
N ASN A 103 18.73 29.17 -8.99
CA ASN A 103 19.01 28.83 -7.60
C ASN A 103 17.75 28.35 -6.84
N LYS A 104 16.57 28.87 -7.20
CA LYS A 104 15.29 28.40 -6.68
C LYS A 104 14.96 26.98 -7.12
N ILE A 105 15.33 26.59 -8.34
CA ILE A 105 15.18 25.20 -8.82
C ILE A 105 16.09 24.29 -8.00
N ASP A 106 17.39 24.59 -7.89
CA ASP A 106 18.34 23.79 -7.09
C ASP A 106 17.85 23.62 -5.65
N THR A 107 17.40 24.71 -5.03
CA THR A 107 16.84 24.69 -3.68
C THR A 107 15.59 23.80 -3.57
N ALA A 108 14.70 23.85 -4.57
CA ALA A 108 13.49 23.04 -4.60
C ALA A 108 13.80 21.54 -4.79
N GLU A 109 14.77 21.20 -5.64
CA GLU A 109 15.24 19.83 -5.85
C GLU A 109 15.87 19.25 -4.58
N ASP A 110 16.74 20.01 -3.91
CA ASP A 110 17.33 19.63 -2.64
C ASP A 110 16.27 19.40 -1.55
N ASN A 111 15.27 20.28 -1.48
CA ASN A 111 14.16 20.15 -0.53
C ASN A 111 13.29 18.92 -0.84
N LEU A 112 13.08 18.59 -2.11
CA LEU A 112 12.37 17.39 -2.53
C LEU A 112 13.12 16.12 -2.09
N ARG A 113 14.45 16.09 -2.25
CA ARG A 113 15.30 14.99 -1.76
C ARG A 113 15.19 14.83 -0.25
N ARG A 114 15.38 15.92 0.51
CA ARG A 114 15.24 15.92 1.98
C ARG A 114 13.87 15.42 2.43
N THR A 115 12.79 15.95 1.84
CA THR A 115 11.41 15.55 2.17
C THR A 115 11.17 14.06 1.88
N THR A 116 11.75 13.54 0.79
CA THR A 116 11.68 12.12 0.45
C THR A 116 12.36 11.26 1.52
N HIS A 117 13.58 11.64 1.93
CA HIS A 117 14.33 10.90 2.95
C HIS A 117 13.61 10.95 4.30
N ASP A 118 13.15 12.13 4.73
CA ASP A 118 12.42 12.29 6.00
C ASP A 118 11.13 11.46 6.04
N LEU A 119 10.41 11.39 4.92
CA LEU A 119 9.24 10.53 4.81
C LEU A 119 9.60 9.04 4.95
N LEU A 120 10.66 8.58 4.28
CA LEU A 120 11.11 7.19 4.37
C LEU A 120 11.63 6.85 5.78
N ARG A 121 12.41 7.74 6.41
CA ARG A 121 12.85 7.62 7.80
C ARG A 121 11.67 7.51 8.76
N SER A 122 10.62 8.31 8.55
CA SER A 122 9.39 8.24 9.35
C SER A 122 8.71 6.88 9.23
N TYR A 123 8.59 6.33 8.02
CA TYR A 123 8.06 4.97 7.82
C TYR A 123 8.96 3.89 8.42
N TYR A 124 10.28 4.03 8.29
CA TYR A 124 11.26 3.11 8.87
C TYR A 124 11.12 3.06 10.40
N ASN A 125 11.13 4.22 11.06
CA ASN A 125 10.98 4.33 12.51
C ASN A 125 9.62 3.80 12.97
N PHE A 126 8.56 4.07 12.21
CA PHE A 126 7.23 3.52 12.50
C PHE A 126 7.21 2.00 12.42
N GLY A 127 7.80 1.41 11.38
CA GLY A 127 7.94 -0.05 11.27
C GLY A 127 8.82 -0.67 12.36
N GLN A 128 9.91 0.01 12.73
CA GLN A 128 10.79 -0.40 13.83
C GLN A 128 10.04 -0.43 15.17
N ALA A 129 9.29 0.62 15.48
CA ALA A 129 8.48 0.70 16.70
C ALA A 129 7.41 -0.40 16.76
N ILE A 130 6.75 -0.69 15.64
CA ILE A 130 5.79 -1.80 15.53
C ILE A 130 6.50 -3.13 15.87
N LYS A 131 7.69 -3.38 15.29
CA LYS A 131 8.43 -4.61 15.56
C LYS A 131 8.89 -4.70 17.02
N GLN A 132 9.42 -3.62 17.59
CA GLN A 132 9.82 -3.59 19.01
C GLN A 132 8.65 -3.87 19.95
N LEU A 133 7.47 -3.31 19.65
CA LEU A 133 6.26 -3.56 20.42
C LEU A 133 5.77 -5.01 20.28
N PHE A 134 5.85 -5.58 19.07
CA PHE A 134 5.55 -6.99 18.83
C PHE A 134 6.51 -7.90 19.61
N ASP A 135 7.81 -7.66 19.50
CA ASP A 135 8.86 -8.42 20.20
C ASP A 135 8.68 -8.34 21.72
N HIS A 136 8.22 -7.19 22.25
CA HIS A 136 7.88 -7.03 23.66
C HIS A 136 6.72 -7.96 24.08
N PHE A 137 5.60 -7.96 23.35
CA PHE A 137 4.47 -8.81 23.68
C PHE A 137 4.76 -10.30 23.48
N ARG A 138 5.56 -10.64 22.46
CA ARG A 138 5.96 -12.02 22.16
C ARG A 138 6.74 -12.68 23.28
N LYS A 139 7.35 -11.91 24.19
CA LYS A 139 7.99 -12.45 25.41
C LYS A 139 7.00 -13.13 26.36
N THR A 140 5.72 -12.75 26.33
CA THR A 140 4.70 -13.21 27.29
C THR A 140 3.45 -13.77 26.63
N CYS A 141 3.33 -13.67 25.31
CA CYS A 141 2.15 -14.06 24.53
C CYS A 141 2.56 -14.85 23.29
N ASN A 142 1.64 -15.65 22.76
CA ASN A 142 1.82 -16.25 21.42
C ASN A 142 1.72 -15.17 20.32
N GLU A 143 1.98 -15.57 19.08
CA GLU A 143 2.03 -14.67 17.92
C GLU A 143 0.72 -13.93 17.67
N ASP A 144 -0.41 -14.65 17.64
CA ASP A 144 -1.73 -14.06 17.38
C ASP A 144 -2.12 -13.04 18.45
N VAL A 145 -1.91 -13.36 19.73
CA VAL A 145 -2.20 -12.47 20.84
C VAL A 145 -1.27 -11.25 20.83
N SER A 146 -0.02 -11.44 20.44
CA SER A 146 0.95 -10.33 20.31
C SER A 146 0.55 -9.39 19.18
N ASN A 147 0.13 -9.91 18.03
CA ASN A 147 -0.38 -9.12 16.91
C ASN A 147 -1.65 -8.33 17.29
N ALA A 148 -2.59 -8.96 18.00
CA ALA A 148 -3.78 -8.29 18.52
C ALA A 148 -3.41 -7.11 19.44
N LYS A 149 -2.54 -7.34 20.44
CA LYS A 149 -2.09 -6.29 21.38
C LYS A 149 -1.35 -5.13 20.71
N VAL A 150 -0.54 -5.42 19.69
CA VAL A 150 0.10 -4.36 18.88
C VAL A 150 -0.96 -3.53 18.17
N ASN A 151 -1.94 -4.17 17.53
CA ASN A 151 -3.02 -3.47 16.84
C ASN A 151 -3.85 -2.62 17.79
N ASP A 152 -4.28 -3.16 18.92
CA ASP A 152 -5.07 -2.43 19.92
C ASP A 152 -4.32 -1.21 20.45
N ARG A 153 -3.03 -1.35 20.75
CA ARG A 153 -2.21 -0.23 21.24
C ARG A 153 -2.07 0.88 20.19
N ILE A 154 -1.85 0.52 18.93
CA ILE A 154 -1.76 1.49 17.83
C ILE A 154 -3.12 2.16 17.61
N MET A 155 -4.21 1.40 17.60
CA MET A 155 -5.57 1.93 17.46
C MET A 155 -5.87 2.92 18.58
N ASN A 156 -5.62 2.57 19.84
CA ASN A 156 -5.89 3.44 20.98
C ASN A 156 -5.13 4.78 20.92
N GLN A 157 -3.90 4.79 20.41
CA GLN A 157 -3.10 6.02 20.31
C GLN A 157 -3.46 6.88 19.09
N ILE A 158 -3.89 6.26 18.00
CA ILE A 158 -4.12 6.95 16.72
C ILE A 158 -5.60 7.27 16.48
N SER A 159 -6.54 6.54 17.10
CA SER A 159 -7.98 6.76 16.96
C SER A 159 -8.45 8.13 17.50
N VAL A 160 -7.59 8.85 18.22
CA VAL A 160 -7.81 10.24 18.65
C VAL A 160 -7.72 11.22 17.47
N GLN A 161 -7.11 10.83 16.36
CA GLN A 161 -7.01 11.64 15.14
C GLN A 161 -8.26 11.45 14.27
N ASP A 162 -9.27 12.29 14.48
CA ASP A 162 -10.65 12.32 13.96
C ASP A 162 -10.81 12.15 12.42
N LYS A 163 -9.72 12.11 11.66
CA LYS A 163 -9.68 12.01 10.19
C LYS A 163 -9.13 10.69 9.66
N LEU A 164 -8.73 9.74 10.51
CA LEU A 164 -8.08 8.51 10.06
C LEU A 164 -9.04 7.32 9.97
N THR A 165 -9.26 6.82 8.75
CA THR A 165 -9.96 5.55 8.54
C THR A 165 -9.08 4.36 8.91
N GLU A 166 -9.68 3.29 9.42
CA GLU A 166 -8.98 2.02 9.73
C GLU A 166 -8.20 1.49 8.51
N THR A 167 -8.77 1.64 7.31
CA THR A 167 -8.11 1.26 6.05
C THR A 167 -6.82 2.06 5.79
N ASN A 168 -6.82 3.37 6.07
CA ASN A 168 -5.63 4.20 5.92
C ASN A 168 -4.55 3.81 6.93
N LEU A 169 -4.94 3.54 8.18
CA LEU A 169 -4.01 3.06 9.20
C LEU A 169 -3.41 1.71 8.81
N ARG A 170 -4.22 0.75 8.35
CA ARG A 170 -3.74 -0.53 7.85
C ARG A 170 -2.70 -0.35 6.75
N LYS A 171 -2.98 0.49 5.74
CA LYS A 171 -2.03 0.78 4.65
C LYS A 171 -0.72 1.39 5.16
N ARG A 172 -0.78 2.33 6.12
CA ARG A 172 0.42 2.94 6.71
C ARG A 172 1.25 1.95 7.53
N LYS A 173 0.61 1.07 8.31
CA LYS A 173 1.30 -0.01 9.05
C LYS A 173 2.04 -0.93 8.10
N GLU A 174 1.37 -1.41 7.05
CA GLU A 174 1.98 -2.31 6.07
C GLU A 174 3.15 -1.65 5.32
N ARG A 175 3.01 -0.37 4.94
CA ARG A 175 4.12 0.40 4.37
C ARG A 175 5.28 0.56 5.34
N GLY A 176 5.01 0.89 6.61
CA GLY A 176 6.05 1.04 7.64
C GLY A 176 6.82 -0.26 7.87
N LYS A 177 6.11 -1.38 8.07
CA LYS A 177 6.72 -2.71 8.21
C LYS A 177 7.60 -3.07 7.02
N LYS A 178 7.13 -2.78 5.80
CA LYS A 178 7.86 -3.05 4.56
C LYS A 178 9.13 -2.22 4.42
N VAL A 179 9.05 -0.91 4.65
CA VAL A 179 10.21 0.00 4.62
C VAL A 179 11.22 -0.43 5.67
N PHE A 180 10.78 -0.65 6.91
CA PHE A 180 11.64 -1.15 7.98
C PHE A 180 12.33 -2.46 7.59
N ARG A 181 11.58 -3.44 7.05
CA ARG A 181 12.13 -4.71 6.61
C ARG A 181 13.19 -4.56 5.53
N LEU A 182 12.93 -3.77 4.49
CA LEU A 182 13.92 -3.55 3.42
C LEU A 182 15.19 -2.93 3.99
N PHE A 183 15.08 -1.76 4.61
CA PHE A 183 16.24 -0.97 5.02
C PHE A 183 17.01 -1.58 6.17
N SER A 184 16.35 -2.23 7.14
CA SER A 184 17.08 -2.95 8.20
C SER A 184 17.98 -4.07 7.68
N ASN A 185 17.72 -4.58 6.47
CA ASN A 185 18.55 -5.58 5.80
C ASN A 185 19.59 -4.99 4.84
N VAL A 186 19.59 -3.68 4.58
CA VAL A 186 20.48 -3.04 3.58
C VAL A 186 21.28 -1.87 4.16
N GLY A 187 21.41 -1.83 5.49
CA GLY A 187 22.19 -0.81 6.19
C GLY A 187 21.36 0.29 6.86
N GLY A 188 20.13 -0.01 7.29
CA GLY A 188 19.34 0.87 8.14
C GLY A 188 19.01 2.22 7.52
N ILE A 189 19.16 3.29 8.31
CA ILE A 189 18.90 4.67 7.88
C ILE A 189 19.92 5.08 6.81
N GLU A 190 21.15 4.61 6.90
CA GLU A 190 22.22 4.86 5.94
C GLU A 190 21.84 4.29 4.56
N GLY A 191 21.13 3.17 4.51
CA GLY A 191 20.55 2.64 3.27
C GLY A 191 19.51 3.57 2.63
N ILE A 192 18.77 4.35 3.43
CA ILE A 192 17.83 5.36 2.92
C ILE A 192 18.59 6.52 2.29
N GLU A 193 19.70 6.96 2.89
CA GLU A 193 20.51 8.08 2.38
C GLU A 193 21.17 7.79 1.03
N ARG A 194 21.38 6.52 0.69
CA ARG A 194 21.91 6.12 -0.62
C ARG A 194 20.92 6.29 -1.77
N LEU A 195 19.63 6.48 -1.48
CA LEU A 195 18.66 6.76 -2.53
C LEU A 195 18.91 8.16 -3.10
N LYS A 196 19.18 8.23 -4.40
CA LYS A 196 19.43 9.48 -5.12
C LYS A 196 18.25 9.87 -5.98
N SER A 197 17.68 8.91 -6.72
CA SER A 197 16.70 9.21 -7.78
C SER A 197 15.28 8.76 -7.48
N PHE A 198 15.08 7.97 -6.43
CA PHE A 198 13.77 7.42 -6.13
C PHE A 198 12.94 8.36 -5.27
N ASN A 199 11.74 8.70 -5.74
CA ASN A 199 10.74 9.29 -4.87
C ASN A 199 10.24 8.27 -3.84
N ALA A 200 9.69 8.77 -2.72
CA ALA A 200 9.21 7.91 -1.64
C ALA A 200 8.11 6.94 -2.10
N THR A 201 7.22 7.35 -3.00
CA THR A 201 6.09 6.54 -3.47
C THR A 201 6.56 5.27 -4.17
N SER A 202 7.63 5.34 -4.97
CA SER A 202 8.23 4.18 -5.63
C SER A 202 8.64 3.11 -4.62
N ILE A 203 9.23 3.51 -3.50
CA ILE A 203 9.64 2.60 -2.42
C ILE A 203 8.42 2.07 -1.66
N LEU A 204 7.48 2.94 -1.28
CA LEU A 204 6.30 2.58 -0.50
C LEU A 204 5.38 1.59 -1.23
N ASN A 205 5.38 1.62 -2.56
CA ASN A 205 4.55 0.78 -3.41
C ASN A 205 5.21 -0.54 -3.84
N LEU A 206 6.47 -0.82 -3.46
CA LEU A 206 7.12 -2.12 -3.70
C LEU A 206 6.23 -3.27 -3.20
N SER A 207 6.11 -4.37 -3.93
CA SER A 207 5.39 -5.54 -3.41
C SER A 207 6.23 -6.27 -2.35
N PRO A 208 5.62 -7.08 -1.47
CA PRO A 208 6.38 -7.92 -0.53
C PRO A 208 7.45 -8.77 -1.23
N ASP A 209 7.09 -9.41 -2.34
CA ASP A 209 8.00 -10.19 -3.18
C ASP A 209 9.15 -9.34 -3.77
N ASP A 210 8.91 -8.08 -4.14
CA ASP A 210 9.97 -7.21 -4.66
C ASP A 210 10.95 -6.85 -3.54
N VAL A 211 10.46 -6.66 -2.32
CA VAL A 211 11.30 -6.47 -1.13
C VAL A 211 12.11 -7.73 -0.85
N ASP A 212 11.50 -8.92 -0.91
CA ASP A 212 12.22 -10.20 -0.79
C ASP A 212 13.34 -10.31 -1.82
N PHE A 213 13.02 -10.05 -3.09
CA PHE A 213 13.98 -10.08 -4.17
C PHE A 213 15.15 -9.12 -3.94
N LEU A 214 14.87 -7.87 -3.54
CA LEU A 214 15.91 -6.87 -3.25
C LEU A 214 16.79 -7.31 -2.09
N ILE A 215 16.21 -7.81 -0.99
CA ILE A 215 16.98 -8.28 0.18
C ILE A 215 17.92 -9.43 -0.21
N VAL A 216 17.43 -10.42 -0.96
CA VAL A 216 18.25 -11.55 -1.42
C VAL A 216 19.40 -11.05 -2.30
N ARG A 217 19.13 -10.11 -3.21
CA ARG A 217 20.12 -9.64 -4.17
C ARG A 217 21.17 -8.69 -3.56
N LEU A 218 20.82 -7.98 -2.50
CA LEU A 218 21.70 -7.05 -1.80
C LEU A 218 22.59 -7.73 -0.75
N ASN A 219 22.19 -8.91 -0.27
CA ASN A 219 22.94 -9.69 0.72
C ASN A 219 23.68 -10.92 0.14
N GLY A 220 23.57 -11.16 -1.17
CA GLY A 220 24.24 -12.25 -1.89
C GLY A 220 25.28 -11.74 -2.86
#